data_AF-A0A7C2P8I5-F1
#
_entry.id   AF-A0A7C2P8I5-F1
#
_cell.length_a   1.000
_cell.length_b   1.000
_cell.length_c   1.000
_cell.angle_alpha   90.00
_cell.angle_beta   90.00
_cell.angle_gamma   90.00
#
_symmetry.space_group_name_H-M   'P 1'
#
loop_
_entity.id
_entity.type
_entity.pdbx_description
1 polymer ?
#
loop_
_entity_poly.entity_id
_entity_poly.type
_entity_poly.pdbx_seq_one_letter_code
_entity_poly.pdbx_strand_id
1 'polypeptide(L)'
;MHISTDIWIWIQALLTLAIFTFLYKDNPLFRMAEHLFVGLATGYGFVVVYKNAFYPNVWVPLFQEKQLIFIIPFVLGLMYLTSAFPKISYMIRWPMAVLLGIGSGLSIPLTIQTYIIEQSKSSILRPPYPNLIHWINALILFVGVISVLVYFYFSIPHDRPGVKQISKVGLFLLMLGFGASFGYTVMARFSLLVGRLDFLLNKWLGIRPF
;
A
#
# COMPACT_ATOMS: atom_id res chain seq x y z
N MET A 1 -9.25 34.16 16.29
CA MET A 1 -8.11 33.73 15.47
C MET A 1 -6.89 33.69 16.38
N HIS A 2 -6.54 32.51 16.86
CA HIS A 2 -5.24 32.30 17.51
C HIS A 2 -4.31 31.71 16.45
N ILE A 3 -3.58 32.58 15.77
CA ILE A 3 -2.58 32.14 14.79
C ILE A 3 -1.49 31.40 15.55
N SER A 4 -1.05 30.25 15.04
CA SER A 4 0.01 29.47 15.67
C SER A 4 1.31 30.28 15.78
N THR A 5 1.97 30.19 16.92
CA THR A 5 3.27 30.80 17.20
C THR A 5 4.44 29.89 16.82
N ASP A 6 4.19 28.64 16.43
CA ASP A 6 5.23 27.65 16.17
C ASP A 6 5.79 27.77 14.77
N ILE A 7 7.10 27.98 14.67
CA ILE A 7 7.82 28.11 13.38
C ILE A 7 7.62 26.90 12.47
N TRP A 8 7.49 25.70 13.05
CA TRP A 8 7.28 24.45 12.31
C TRP A 8 5.92 24.39 11.62
N ILE A 9 4.88 24.92 12.27
CA ILE A 9 3.52 24.97 11.71
C ILE A 9 3.50 25.94 10.53
N TRP A 10 4.20 27.07 10.63
CA TRP A 10 4.38 28.01 9.53
C TRP A 10 5.10 27.39 8.32
N ILE A 11 6.21 26.69 8.56
CA ILE A 11 6.94 25.99 7.48
C ILE A 11 6.02 24.96 6.80
N GLN A 12 5.30 24.16 7.58
CA GLN A 12 4.37 23.17 7.05
C GLN A 12 3.21 23.80 6.28
N ALA A 13 2.67 24.94 6.74
CA ALA A 13 1.62 25.68 6.05
C ALA A 13 2.09 26.23 4.70
N LEU A 14 3.26 26.88 4.67
CA LEU A 14 3.85 27.39 3.43
C LEU A 14 4.13 26.27 2.42
N LEU A 15 4.67 25.14 2.87
CA LEU A 15 4.88 23.98 1.99
C LEU A 15 3.57 23.39 1.48
N THR A 16 2.52 23.33 2.33
CA THR A 16 1.19 22.86 1.92
C THR A 16 0.58 23.78 0.85
N LEU A 17 0.70 25.10 1.01
CA LEU A 17 0.25 26.08 0.03
C LEU A 17 1.09 26.03 -1.27
N ALA A 18 2.40 25.82 -1.16
CA ALA A 18 3.27 25.61 -2.31
C ALA A 18 2.85 24.39 -3.14
N ILE A 19 2.44 23.30 -2.48
CA ILE A 19 1.88 22.11 -3.15
C ILE A 19 0.54 22.43 -3.82
N PHE A 20 -0.36 23.15 -3.14
CA PHE A 20 -1.65 23.54 -3.73
C PHE A 20 -1.53 24.49 -4.93
N THR A 21 -0.40 25.17 -5.10
CA THR A 21 -0.14 26.02 -6.28
C THR A 21 -0.19 25.23 -7.60
N PHE A 22 0.07 23.92 -7.55
CA PHE A 22 -0.09 23.01 -8.68
C PHE A 22 -1.51 23.04 -9.29
N LEU A 23 -2.54 23.28 -8.47
CA LEU A 23 -3.93 23.34 -8.94
C LEU A 23 -4.16 24.47 -9.96
N TYR A 24 -3.34 25.52 -9.91
CA TYR A 24 -3.40 26.64 -10.85
C TYR A 24 -2.52 26.40 -12.09
N LYS A 25 -1.24 26.03 -11.90
CA LYS A 25 -0.26 25.70 -12.95
C LYS A 25 1.05 25.18 -12.35
N ASP A 26 1.86 24.47 -13.13
CA ASP A 26 3.26 24.14 -12.77
C ASP A 26 4.10 25.41 -12.54
N ASN A 27 4.27 25.78 -11.27
CA ASN A 27 5.02 26.95 -10.83
C ASN A 27 6.41 26.51 -10.27
N PRO A 28 7.50 27.27 -10.47
CA PRO A 28 8.77 27.03 -9.78
C PRO A 28 8.64 26.78 -8.26
N LEU A 29 7.68 27.42 -7.58
CA LEU A 29 7.43 27.21 -6.15
C LEU A 29 6.99 25.76 -5.83
N PHE A 30 6.12 25.19 -6.66
CA PHE A 30 5.69 23.80 -6.54
C PHE A 30 6.85 22.84 -6.77
N ARG A 31 7.64 23.05 -7.84
CA ARG A 31 8.82 22.23 -8.16
C ARG A 31 9.86 22.24 -7.04
N MET A 32 10.08 23.39 -6.40
CA MET A 32 10.97 23.47 -5.24
C MET A 32 10.45 22.63 -4.07
N ALA A 33 9.16 22.75 -3.73
CA ALA A 33 8.55 21.98 -2.66
C ALA A 33 8.59 20.46 -2.96
N GLU A 34 8.38 20.06 -4.21
CA GLU A 34 8.47 18.67 -4.66
C GLU A 34 9.89 18.11 -4.50
N HIS A 35 10.92 18.80 -4.99
CA HIS A 35 12.31 18.36 -4.84
C HIS A 35 12.74 18.29 -3.38
N LEU A 36 12.32 19.26 -2.55
CA LEU A 36 12.59 19.25 -1.11
C LEU A 36 11.90 18.06 -0.44
N PHE A 37 10.64 17.80 -0.77
CA PHE A 37 9.88 16.68 -0.22
C PHE A 37 10.50 15.33 -0.60
N VAL A 38 10.80 15.12 -1.88
CA VAL A 38 11.42 13.87 -2.37
C VAL A 38 12.81 13.70 -1.77
N GLY A 39 13.61 14.76 -1.70
CA GLY A 39 14.95 14.73 -1.09
C GLY A 39 14.91 14.36 0.40
N LEU A 40 14.01 14.97 1.19
CA LEU A 40 13.81 14.63 2.59
C LEU A 40 13.31 13.19 2.77
N ALA A 41 12.36 12.74 1.94
CA ALA A 41 11.84 11.39 1.97
C ALA A 41 12.95 10.35 1.69
N THR A 42 13.78 10.60 0.67
CA THR A 42 14.92 9.73 0.35
C THR A 42 15.98 9.74 1.45
N GLY A 43 16.32 10.92 2.00
CA GLY A 43 17.29 11.04 3.08
C GLY A 43 16.84 10.36 4.38
N TYR A 44 15.59 10.58 4.79
CA TYR A 44 14.99 9.88 5.92
C TYR A 44 14.94 8.37 5.69
N GLY A 45 14.50 7.95 4.50
CA GLY A 45 14.48 6.54 4.10
C GLY A 45 15.86 5.88 4.20
N PHE A 46 16.91 6.56 3.76
CA PHE A 46 18.29 6.09 3.87
C PHE A 46 18.70 5.87 5.33
N VAL A 47 18.44 6.83 6.22
CA VAL A 47 18.76 6.71 7.65
C VAL A 47 18.00 5.57 8.31
N VAL A 48 16.71 5.43 7.99
CA VAL A 48 15.87 4.33 8.50
C VAL A 48 16.42 2.98 8.06
N VAL A 49 16.75 2.81 6.77
CA VAL A 49 17.35 1.57 6.26
C VAL A 49 18.70 1.31 6.91
N TYR A 50 19.53 2.34 7.09
CA TYR A 50 20.84 2.19 7.73
C TYR A 50 20.71 1.71 9.18
N LYS A 51 19.87 2.36 9.99
CA LYS A 51 19.71 2.04 11.41
C LYS A 51 18.93 0.76 11.67
N ASN A 52 17.87 0.50 10.90
CA ASN A 52 16.95 -0.60 11.18
C ASN A 52 17.29 -1.88 10.44
N ALA A 53 18.01 -1.80 9.31
CA ALA A 53 18.37 -2.97 8.52
C ALA A 53 19.88 -3.16 8.45
N PHE A 54 20.64 -2.19 7.94
CA PHE A 54 22.06 -2.40 7.66
C PHE A 54 22.90 -2.63 8.94
N TYR A 55 22.75 -1.74 9.93
CA TYR A 55 23.53 -1.83 11.17
C TYR A 55 23.24 -3.12 11.96
N PRO A 56 21.99 -3.46 12.31
CA PRO A 56 21.69 -4.65 13.10
C PRO A 56 21.82 -5.96 12.31
N ASN A 57 21.51 -5.99 11.01
CA ASN A 57 21.45 -7.26 10.26
C ASN A 57 22.71 -7.57 9.45
N VAL A 58 23.61 -6.60 9.26
CA VAL A 58 24.85 -6.79 8.49
C VAL A 58 26.07 -6.39 9.30
N TRP A 59 26.08 -5.17 9.86
CA TRP A 59 27.28 -4.66 10.55
C TRP A 59 27.58 -5.41 11.85
N VAL A 60 26.59 -5.56 12.74
CA VAL A 60 26.75 -6.26 14.02
C VAL A 60 27.11 -7.75 13.83
N PRO A 61 26.40 -8.55 13.02
CA PRO A 61 26.69 -9.98 12.88
C PRO A 61 28.06 -10.24 12.22
N LEU A 62 28.46 -9.36 11.29
CA LEU A 62 29.72 -9.52 10.55
C LEU A 62 30.93 -9.10 11.37
N PHE A 63 30.88 -7.93 12.02
CA PHE A 63 32.05 -7.35 12.70
C PHE A 63 32.11 -7.63 14.20
N GLN A 64 30.97 -7.82 14.88
CA GLN A 64 30.93 -8.08 16.32
C GLN A 64 30.80 -9.58 16.62
N GLU A 65 29.90 -10.28 15.93
CA GLU A 65 29.65 -11.71 16.17
C GLU A 65 30.52 -12.65 15.31
N LYS A 66 31.29 -12.08 14.36
CA LYS A 66 32.18 -12.81 13.43
C LYS A 66 31.50 -13.91 12.61
N GLN A 67 30.21 -13.76 12.34
CA GLN A 67 29.47 -14.70 11.52
C GLN A 67 29.82 -14.48 10.03
N LEU A 68 30.72 -15.31 9.50
CA LEU A 68 31.23 -15.20 8.13
C LEU A 68 30.15 -15.33 7.04
N ILE A 69 28.98 -15.91 7.36
CA ILE A 69 27.88 -16.05 6.40
C ILE A 69 27.31 -14.69 5.93
N PHE A 70 27.46 -13.64 6.74
CA PHE A 70 27.00 -12.28 6.41
C PHE A 70 27.91 -11.53 5.42
N ILE A 71 29.04 -12.13 5.03
CA ILE A 71 29.89 -11.61 3.95
C ILE A 71 29.10 -11.57 2.64
N ILE A 72 28.24 -12.57 2.37
CA ILE A 72 27.47 -12.64 1.13
C ILE A 72 26.49 -11.44 1.03
N PRO A 73 25.61 -11.17 2.02
CA PRO A 73 24.82 -9.94 2.07
C PRO A 73 25.64 -8.65 1.98
N PHE A 74 26.79 -8.60 2.65
CA PHE A 74 27.66 -7.41 2.63
C PHE A 74 28.21 -7.11 1.24
N VAL A 75 28.72 -8.13 0.54
CA VAL A 75 29.21 -8.01 -0.84
C VAL A 75 28.08 -7.62 -1.79
N LEU A 76 26.88 -8.23 -1.65
CA LEU A 76 25.71 -7.84 -2.44
C LEU A 76 25.29 -6.39 -2.16
N GLY A 77 25.39 -5.93 -0.91
CA GLY A 77 25.16 -4.54 -0.53
C GLY A 77 26.16 -3.57 -1.18
N LEU A 78 27.45 -3.93 -1.20
CA LEU A 78 28.47 -3.14 -1.90
C LEU A 78 28.23 -3.11 -3.41
N MET A 79 27.81 -4.22 -4.01
CA MET A 79 27.45 -4.27 -5.42
C MET A 79 26.24 -3.37 -5.72
N TYR A 80 25.30 -3.21 -4.79
CA TYR A 80 24.16 -2.30 -4.95
C TYR A 80 24.59 -0.82 -4.99
N LEU A 81 25.63 -0.44 -4.23
CA LEU A 81 26.19 0.92 -4.24
C LEU A 81 26.87 1.29 -5.57
N THR A 82 27.22 0.32 -6.41
CA THR A 82 27.77 0.59 -7.75
C THR A 82 26.78 1.31 -8.67
N SER A 83 25.49 1.37 -8.30
CA SER A 83 24.47 2.16 -8.99
C SER A 83 24.79 3.66 -9.08
N ALA A 84 25.58 4.20 -8.15
CA ALA A 84 26.02 5.59 -8.19
C ALA A 84 27.04 5.87 -9.31
N PHE A 85 27.69 4.83 -9.85
CA PHE A 85 28.75 4.96 -10.85
C PHE A 85 28.32 4.31 -12.18
N PRO A 86 28.00 5.10 -13.22
CA PRO A 86 27.49 4.59 -14.50
C PRO A 86 28.37 3.52 -15.17
N LYS A 87 29.70 3.57 -14.94
CA LYS A 87 30.68 2.64 -15.55
C LYS A 87 30.63 1.23 -14.94
N ILE A 88 30.24 1.07 -13.68
CA ILE A 88 30.27 -0.21 -12.94
C ILE A 88 28.86 -0.69 -12.59
N SER A 89 27.83 0.13 -12.87
CA SER A 89 26.43 -0.13 -12.55
C SER A 89 25.87 -1.47 -13.08
N TYR A 90 26.54 -2.17 -13.99
CA TYR A 90 26.16 -3.53 -14.40
C TYR A 90 26.13 -4.53 -13.23
N MET A 91 26.97 -4.33 -12.20
CA MET A 91 27.04 -5.23 -11.04
C MET A 91 25.74 -5.25 -10.21
N ILE A 92 24.88 -4.23 -10.32
CA ILE A 92 23.59 -4.18 -9.61
C ILE A 92 22.64 -5.32 -9.99
N ARG A 93 22.83 -5.94 -11.17
CA ARG A 93 21.97 -7.03 -11.67
C ARG A 93 21.97 -8.24 -10.74
N TRP A 94 23.10 -8.53 -10.08
CA TRP A 94 23.22 -9.67 -9.16
C TRP A 94 22.41 -9.46 -7.87
N PRO A 95 22.58 -8.36 -7.12
CA PRO A 95 21.68 -8.04 -6.00
C PRO A 95 20.21 -8.00 -6.40
N MET A 96 19.88 -7.44 -7.57
CA MET A 96 18.49 -7.41 -8.06
C MET A 96 17.94 -8.80 -8.36
N ALA A 97 18.73 -9.70 -8.95
CA ALA A 97 18.31 -11.08 -9.20
C ALA A 97 18.04 -11.83 -7.88
N VAL A 98 18.89 -11.64 -6.88
CA VAL A 98 18.69 -12.21 -5.53
C VAL A 98 17.44 -11.62 -4.88
N LEU A 99 17.26 -10.30 -4.93
CA LEU A 99 16.10 -9.61 -4.40
C LEU A 99 14.80 -10.10 -5.05
N LEU A 100 14.80 -10.24 -6.38
CA LEU A 100 13.67 -10.79 -7.12
C LEU A 100 13.41 -12.24 -6.75
N GLY A 101 14.44 -13.08 -6.64
CA GLY A 101 14.29 -14.49 -6.24
C GLY A 101 13.69 -14.65 -4.84
N ILE A 102 14.17 -13.88 -3.87
CA ILE A 102 13.62 -13.86 -2.50
C ILE A 102 12.19 -13.30 -2.53
N GLY A 103 11.98 -12.18 -3.22
CA GLY A 103 10.69 -11.50 -3.31
C GLY A 103 9.61 -12.39 -3.93
N SER A 104 9.89 -13.01 -5.08
CA SER A 104 8.96 -13.94 -5.73
C SER A 104 8.81 -15.24 -4.95
N GLY A 105 9.91 -15.77 -4.39
CA GLY A 105 9.93 -17.01 -3.62
C GLY A 105 9.07 -16.93 -2.36
N LEU A 106 9.01 -15.77 -1.70
CA LEU A 106 8.12 -15.54 -0.56
C LEU A 106 6.71 -15.14 -1.01
N SER A 107 6.58 -14.22 -1.96
CA SER A 107 5.27 -13.66 -2.33
C SER A 107 4.37 -14.64 -3.07
N ILE A 108 4.89 -15.50 -3.96
CA ILE A 108 4.03 -16.42 -4.73
C ILE A 108 3.33 -17.44 -3.82
N PRO A 109 4.03 -18.19 -2.96
CA PRO A 109 3.37 -19.14 -2.05
C PRO A 109 2.44 -18.42 -1.08
N LEU A 110 2.84 -17.27 -0.54
CA LEU A 110 1.99 -16.48 0.36
C LEU A 110 0.73 -15.97 -0.34
N THR A 111 0.83 -15.49 -1.58
CA THR A 111 -0.30 -15.02 -2.38
C THR A 111 -1.27 -16.17 -2.66
N ILE A 112 -0.76 -17.34 -3.05
CA ILE A 112 -1.59 -18.53 -3.25
C ILE A 112 -2.26 -18.96 -1.93
N GLN A 113 -1.50 -19.02 -0.84
CA GLN A 113 -2.02 -19.40 0.47
C GLN A 113 -3.11 -18.43 0.92
N THR A 114 -2.86 -17.12 0.85
CA THR A 114 -3.78 -16.10 1.37
C THR A 114 -4.98 -15.90 0.47
N TYR A 115 -4.79 -15.67 -0.84
CA TYR A 115 -5.87 -15.31 -1.75
C TYR A 115 -6.63 -16.51 -2.32
N ILE A 116 -6.00 -17.68 -2.44
CA ILE A 116 -6.67 -18.86 -3.01
C ILE A 116 -7.11 -19.77 -1.87
N ILE A 117 -6.18 -20.23 -1.03
CA ILE A 117 -6.48 -21.26 -0.03
C ILE A 117 -7.32 -20.69 1.12
N GLU A 118 -6.85 -19.64 1.80
CA GLU A 118 -7.55 -19.08 2.96
C GLU A 118 -8.86 -18.37 2.57
N GLN A 119 -8.92 -17.68 1.43
CA GLN A 119 -10.18 -17.11 0.93
C GLN A 119 -11.21 -18.20 0.56
N SER A 120 -10.77 -19.31 -0.06
CA SER A 120 -11.67 -20.43 -0.35
C SER A 120 -12.17 -21.08 0.94
N LYS A 121 -11.28 -21.31 1.91
CA LYS A 121 -11.67 -21.82 3.24
C LYS A 121 -12.65 -20.88 3.95
N SER A 122 -12.42 -19.58 3.88
CA SER A 122 -13.27 -18.56 4.51
C SER A 122 -14.64 -18.45 3.83
N SER A 123 -14.71 -18.79 2.53
CA SER A 123 -15.96 -18.80 1.78
C SER A 123 -16.80 -20.05 2.06
N ILE A 124 -16.19 -21.17 2.48
CA ILE A 124 -16.90 -22.40 2.82
C ILE A 124 -17.54 -22.25 4.21
N LEU A 125 -18.80 -22.66 4.33
CA LEU A 125 -19.52 -22.71 5.60
C LEU A 125 -18.79 -23.63 6.59
N ARG A 126 -18.08 -23.06 7.58
CA ARG A 126 -17.37 -23.81 8.62
C ARG A 126 -18.03 -23.63 10.00
N PRO A 127 -18.85 -24.60 10.46
CA PRO A 127 -19.28 -24.68 11.85
C PRO A 127 -18.09 -24.97 12.80
N PRO A 128 -18.16 -24.62 14.10
CA PRO A 128 -19.28 -23.99 14.79
C PRO A 128 -19.27 -22.45 14.67
N TYR A 129 -20.45 -21.85 14.60
CA TYR A 129 -20.61 -20.39 14.56
C TYR A 129 -20.94 -19.86 15.96
N PRO A 130 -20.26 -18.78 16.43
CA PRO A 130 -20.49 -18.25 17.77
C PRO A 130 -21.91 -17.73 17.99
N ASN A 131 -22.53 -17.11 16.97
CA ASN A 131 -23.85 -16.49 17.05
C ASN A 131 -24.64 -16.70 15.76
N LEU A 132 -25.97 -16.55 15.82
CA LEU A 132 -26.87 -16.59 14.67
C LEU A 132 -26.50 -15.55 13.60
N ILE A 133 -26.05 -14.35 14.00
CA ILE A 133 -25.58 -13.31 13.08
C ILE A 133 -24.40 -13.77 12.23
N HIS A 134 -23.43 -14.48 12.83
CA HIS A 134 -22.26 -14.96 12.11
C HIS A 134 -22.61 -16.10 11.15
N TRP A 135 -23.58 -16.93 11.53
CA TRP A 135 -24.12 -17.97 10.64
C TRP A 135 -24.85 -17.37 9.43
N ILE A 136 -25.71 -16.36 9.64
CA ILE A 136 -26.41 -15.67 8.55
C ILE A 136 -25.40 -14.99 7.62
N ASN A 137 -24.39 -14.29 8.17
CA ASN A 137 -23.36 -13.65 7.36
C ASN A 137 -22.56 -14.66 6.53
N ALA A 138 -22.18 -15.79 7.11
CA ALA A 138 -21.49 -16.86 6.39
C ALA A 138 -22.34 -17.45 5.26
N LEU A 139 -23.66 -17.60 5.48
CA LEU A 139 -24.61 -18.06 4.47
C LEU A 139 -24.74 -17.05 3.31
N ILE A 140 -24.87 -15.76 3.62
CA ILE A 140 -24.92 -14.69 2.61
C ILE A 140 -23.63 -14.68 1.78
N LEU A 141 -22.47 -14.79 2.42
CA LEU A 141 -21.18 -14.84 1.73
C LEU A 141 -21.07 -16.07 0.83
N PHE A 142 -21.41 -17.25 1.33
CA PHE A 142 -21.37 -18.49 0.56
C PHE A 142 -22.27 -18.43 -0.68
N VAL A 143 -23.52 -18.00 -0.51
CA VAL A 143 -24.48 -17.84 -1.62
C VAL A 143 -24.02 -16.75 -2.60
N GLY A 144 -23.49 -15.64 -2.09
CA GLY A 144 -22.95 -14.55 -2.91
C GLY A 144 -21.76 -15.01 -3.77
N VAL A 145 -20.82 -15.76 -3.20
CA VAL A 145 -19.66 -16.30 -3.93
C VAL A 145 -20.12 -17.26 -5.02
N ILE A 146 -21.04 -18.19 -4.72
CA ILE A 146 -21.59 -19.09 -5.74
C ILE A 146 -22.28 -18.31 -6.85
N SER A 147 -23.07 -17.30 -6.51
CA SER A 147 -23.79 -16.46 -7.47
C SER A 147 -22.82 -15.73 -8.42
N VAL A 148 -21.70 -15.21 -7.90
CA VAL A 148 -20.63 -14.59 -8.70
C VAL A 148 -19.86 -15.62 -9.54
N LEU A 149 -19.59 -16.81 -9.00
CA LEU A 149 -18.96 -17.90 -9.76
C LEU A 149 -19.84 -18.33 -10.94
N VAL A 150 -21.15 -18.44 -10.75
CA VAL A 150 -22.11 -18.74 -11.83
C VAL A 150 -22.14 -17.63 -12.88
N TYR A 151 -21.98 -16.37 -12.48
CA TYR A 151 -21.85 -15.25 -13.42
C TYR A 151 -20.59 -15.38 -14.30
N PHE A 152 -19.43 -15.72 -13.72
CA PHE A 152 -18.17 -15.90 -14.47
C PHE A 152 -18.03 -17.25 -15.17
N TYR A 153 -18.91 -18.21 -14.89
CA TYR A 153 -18.87 -19.52 -15.51
C TYR A 153 -19.40 -19.45 -16.95
N PHE A 154 -18.51 -19.16 -17.90
CA PHE A 154 -18.84 -18.99 -19.32
C PHE A 154 -19.14 -20.30 -20.05
N SER A 155 -18.91 -21.46 -19.44
CA SER A 155 -19.06 -22.77 -20.10
C SER A 155 -20.51 -23.27 -20.19
N ILE A 156 -21.48 -22.65 -19.50
CA ILE A 156 -22.91 -22.94 -19.65
C ILE A 156 -23.61 -21.72 -20.27
N PRO A 157 -24.45 -21.89 -21.31
CA PRO A 157 -25.27 -20.81 -21.83
C PRO A 157 -26.20 -20.27 -20.73
N HIS A 158 -26.12 -18.96 -20.44
CA HIS A 158 -26.94 -18.28 -19.43
C HIS A 158 -28.43 -18.10 -19.83
N ASP A 159 -28.94 -18.90 -20.76
CA ASP A 159 -30.30 -18.79 -21.28
C ASP A 159 -31.34 -19.52 -20.41
N ARG A 160 -30.90 -20.41 -19.51
CA ARG A 160 -31.81 -21.08 -18.56
C ARG A 160 -32.33 -20.07 -17.52
N PRO A 161 -33.66 -19.99 -17.27
CA PRO A 161 -34.24 -18.96 -16.41
C PRO A 161 -33.67 -18.89 -14.98
N GLY A 162 -33.37 -20.04 -14.37
CA GLY A 162 -32.75 -20.07 -13.03
C GLY A 162 -31.29 -19.59 -13.00
N VAL A 163 -30.49 -19.95 -14.02
CA VAL A 163 -29.07 -19.55 -14.12
C VAL A 163 -28.96 -18.05 -14.43
N LYS A 164 -29.87 -17.52 -15.27
CA LYS A 164 -29.93 -16.10 -15.62
C LYS A 164 -30.21 -15.21 -14.40
N GLN A 165 -31.13 -15.62 -13.53
CA GLN A 165 -31.47 -14.89 -12.32
C GLN A 165 -30.31 -14.90 -11.30
N ILE A 166 -29.72 -16.07 -11.04
CA ILE A 166 -28.58 -16.21 -10.14
C ILE A 166 -27.37 -15.42 -10.65
N SER A 167 -27.11 -15.44 -11.96
CA SER A 167 -26.05 -14.66 -12.60
C SER A 167 -26.29 -13.14 -12.48
N LYS A 168 -27.54 -12.67 -12.58
CA LYS A 168 -27.89 -11.25 -12.38
C LYS A 168 -27.64 -10.78 -10.95
N VAL A 169 -27.92 -11.63 -9.95
CA VAL A 169 -27.59 -11.34 -8.55
C VAL A 169 -26.08 -11.25 -8.36
N GLY A 170 -25.32 -12.15 -8.99
CA GLY A 170 -23.86 -12.15 -8.94
C GLY A 170 -23.26 -10.90 -9.57
N LEU A 171 -23.80 -10.48 -10.72
CA LEU A 171 -23.43 -9.23 -11.37
C LEU A 171 -23.69 -8.02 -10.47
N PHE A 172 -24.84 -7.96 -9.80
CA PHE A 172 -25.16 -6.88 -8.88
C PHE A 172 -24.21 -6.84 -7.67
N LEU A 173 -23.92 -8.00 -7.07
CA LEU A 173 -22.96 -8.11 -5.97
C LEU A 173 -21.55 -7.66 -6.39
N LEU A 174 -21.15 -8.01 -7.62
CA LEU A 174 -19.87 -7.61 -8.19
C LEU A 174 -19.82 -6.09 -8.46
N MET A 175 -20.89 -5.49 -8.96
CA MET A 175 -21.01 -4.03 -9.10
C MET A 175 -20.92 -3.33 -7.75
N LEU A 176 -21.54 -3.87 -6.70
CA LEU A 176 -21.42 -3.36 -5.33
C LEU A 176 -19.97 -3.42 -4.82
N GLY A 177 -19.29 -4.55 -5.01
CA GLY A 177 -17.90 -4.73 -4.58
C GLY A 177 -16.93 -3.78 -5.30
N PHE A 178 -17.05 -3.65 -6.62
CA PHE A 178 -16.26 -2.68 -7.38
C PHE A 178 -16.61 -1.23 -7.01
N GLY A 179 -17.89 -0.92 -6.84
CA GLY A 179 -18.35 0.41 -6.40
C GLY A 179 -17.76 0.80 -5.04
N ALA A 180 -17.73 -0.13 -4.08
CA ALA A 180 -17.11 0.09 -2.77
C ALA A 180 -15.60 0.33 -2.89
N SER A 181 -14.89 -0.45 -3.72
CA SER A 181 -13.45 -0.27 -3.95
C SER A 181 -13.13 1.09 -4.59
N PHE A 182 -13.87 1.50 -5.63
CA PHE A 182 -13.74 2.83 -6.21
C PHE A 182 -14.05 3.93 -5.19
N GLY A 183 -15.14 3.77 -4.42
CA GLY A 183 -15.53 4.69 -3.36
C GLY A 183 -14.45 4.87 -2.30
N TYR A 184 -13.77 3.79 -1.91
CA TYR A 184 -12.68 3.83 -0.94
C TYR A 184 -11.50 4.68 -1.44
N THR A 185 -11.12 4.55 -2.71
CA THR A 185 -10.03 5.36 -3.27
C THR A 185 -10.37 6.85 -3.35
N VAL A 186 -11.62 7.19 -3.68
CA VAL A 186 -12.13 8.57 -3.70
C VAL A 186 -12.16 9.13 -2.28
N MET A 187 -12.71 8.38 -1.33
CA MET A 187 -12.75 8.76 0.10
C MET A 187 -11.35 8.99 0.65
N ALA A 188 -10.36 8.15 0.32
CA ALA A 188 -8.98 8.33 0.75
C ALA A 188 -8.40 9.67 0.27
N ARG A 189 -8.65 10.04 -0.99
CA ARG A 189 -8.20 11.33 -1.56
C ARG A 189 -8.88 12.52 -0.91
N PHE A 190 -10.20 12.47 -0.71
CA PHE A 190 -10.93 13.53 0.00
C PHE A 190 -10.51 13.64 1.47
N SER A 191 -10.27 12.52 2.15
CA SER A 191 -9.78 12.48 3.53
C SER A 191 -8.42 13.17 3.66
N LEU A 192 -7.49 12.92 2.73
CA LEU A 192 -6.21 13.64 2.68
C LEU A 192 -6.39 15.15 2.48
N LEU A 193 -7.30 15.55 1.59
CA LEU A 193 -7.61 16.96 1.35
C LEU A 193 -8.20 17.62 2.61
N VAL A 194 -9.19 16.99 3.24
CA VAL A 194 -9.80 17.45 4.49
C VAL A 194 -8.74 17.57 5.57
N GLY A 195 -7.85 16.59 5.73
CA GLY A 195 -6.76 16.66 6.70
C GLY A 195 -5.76 17.81 6.44
N ARG A 196 -5.55 18.20 5.19
CA ARG A 196 -4.74 19.39 4.85
C ARG A 196 -5.49 20.70 5.12
N LEU A 197 -6.78 20.76 4.82
CA LEU A 197 -7.63 21.93 5.10
C LEU A 197 -7.80 22.14 6.61
N ASP A 198 -8.03 21.07 7.37
CA ASP A 198 -8.06 21.05 8.83
C ASP A 198 -6.76 21.62 9.39
N PHE A 199 -5.61 21.13 8.93
CA PHE A 199 -4.31 21.66 9.32
C PHE A 199 -4.17 23.17 9.09
N LEU A 200 -4.59 23.68 7.92
CA LEU A 200 -4.49 25.10 7.59
C LEU A 200 -5.47 25.97 8.40
N LEU A 201 -6.71 25.52 8.59
CA LEU A 201 -7.76 26.30 9.24
C LEU A 201 -7.70 26.24 10.78
N ASN A 202 -7.38 25.08 11.33
CA ASN A 202 -7.32 24.83 12.77
C ASN A 202 -5.92 25.09 13.31
N LYS A 203 -4.94 24.29 12.88
CA LYS A 203 -3.59 24.33 13.46
C LYS A 203 -2.81 25.57 13.09
N TRP A 204 -3.01 26.14 11.91
CA TRP A 204 -2.28 27.34 11.48
C TRP A 204 -3.05 28.64 11.79
N LEU A 205 -4.29 28.79 11.33
CA LEU A 205 -5.07 30.04 11.47
C LEU A 205 -5.92 30.12 12.76
N GLY A 206 -6.21 28.99 13.41
CA GLY A 206 -7.03 28.94 14.63
C GLY A 206 -8.42 29.55 14.44
N ILE A 207 -9.08 29.28 13.31
CA ILE A 207 -10.40 29.83 12.95
C ILE A 207 -11.54 28.95 13.50
N ARG A 208 -11.33 27.65 13.70
CA ARG A 208 -12.29 26.74 14.33
C ARG A 208 -11.67 26.06 15.57
N PRO A 209 -12.42 25.87 16.67
CA PRO A 209 -11.93 25.25 17.91
C PRO A 209 -12.20 23.73 18.00
N PHE A 210 -12.27 23.01 16.88
CA PHE A 210 -12.52 21.57 16.85
C PHE A 210 -11.47 20.86 16.00
#